data_AF-A0A2H0ERK6-F1
#
_entry.id   AF-A0A2H0ERK6-F1
#
_cell.length_a   1.000
_cell.length_b   1.000
_cell.length_c   1.000
_cell.angle_alpha   90.00
_cell.angle_beta   90.00
_cell.angle_gamma   90.00
#
_symmetry.space_group_name_H-M   'P 1'
#
loop_
_entity.id
_entity.type
_entity.pdbx_description
1 polymer ?
#
loop_
_entity_poly.entity_id
_entity_poly.type
_entity_poly.pdbx_seq_one_letter_code
_entity_poly.pdbx_strand_id
1 'polypeptide(L)' 'MTTLVQTRARAVASLADSVVSFVRDLADASAKRAAYRDTVLQLRALGDRELDDLGVSRWDIETVARRSVYGA' A
#
# COMPACT_ATOMS: atom_id res chain seq x y z
N MET A 1 19.93 17.57 -39.44
CA MET A 1 20.61 17.86 -38.16
C MET A 1 19.59 18.30 -37.11
N THR A 2 18.82 17.36 -36.52
CA THR A 2 17.72 17.67 -35.57
C THR A 2 17.59 16.62 -34.45
N THR A 3 18.55 15.73 -34.27
CA THR A 3 18.43 14.58 -33.35
C THR A 3 18.94 14.85 -31.93
N LEU A 4 19.83 15.82 -31.71
CA LEU A 4 20.49 16.02 -30.40
C LEU A 4 19.61 16.74 -29.36
N VAL A 5 18.73 17.64 -29.79
CA VAL A 5 17.80 18.37 -28.90
C VAL A 5 16.69 17.44 -28.40
N GLN A 6 16.25 16.51 -29.25
CA GLN A 6 15.13 15.60 -28.97
C GLN A 6 15.47 14.53 -27.93
N THR A 7 16.73 14.07 -27.88
CA THR A 7 17.21 13.08 -26.89
C THR A 7 17.30 13.67 -25.47
N ARG A 8 17.75 14.92 -25.34
CA ARG A 8 17.85 15.58 -24.02
C ARG A 8 16.48 15.88 -23.42
N ALA A 9 15.54 16.37 -24.23
CA ALA A 9 14.16 16.62 -23.81
C ALA A 9 13.42 15.34 -23.37
N ARG A 10 13.67 14.20 -24.04
CA ARG A 10 13.12 12.89 -23.66
C ARG A 10 13.72 12.33 -22.38
N ALA A 11 15.02 12.55 -22.15
CA ALA A 11 15.70 12.08 -20.95
C ALA A 11 15.18 12.79 -19.68
N VAL A 12 14.97 14.11 -19.73
CA VAL A 12 14.40 14.85 -18.59
C VAL A 12 12.93 14.51 -18.35
N ALA A 13 12.15 14.26 -19.41
CA ALA A 13 10.77 13.79 -19.29
C ALA A 13 10.71 12.40 -18.61
N SER A 14 11.57 11.46 -19.02
CA SER A 14 11.66 10.12 -18.42
C SER A 14 12.10 10.14 -16.96
N LEU A 15 12.99 11.07 -16.58
CA LEU A 15 13.41 11.25 -15.19
C LEU A 15 12.27 11.84 -14.35
N ALA A 16 11.53 12.80 -14.89
CA ALA A 16 10.34 13.35 -14.23
C ALA A 16 9.27 12.27 -14.03
N ASP A 17 9.00 11.43 -15.03
CA ASP A 17 8.08 10.30 -14.93
C ASP A 17 8.51 9.31 -13.85
N SER A 18 9.82 9.01 -13.75
CA SER A 18 10.38 8.13 -12.71
C SER A 18 10.20 8.68 -11.30
N VAL A 19 10.36 10.00 -11.12
CA VAL A 19 10.13 10.65 -9.81
C VAL A 19 8.65 10.59 -9.45
N VAL A 20 7.77 10.88 -10.41
CA VAL A 20 6.31 10.83 -10.19
C VAL A 20 5.86 9.41 -9.86
N SER A 21 6.36 8.38 -10.56
CA SER A 21 6.03 6.99 -10.25
C SER A 21 6.52 6.60 -8.87
N PHE A 22 7.75 6.98 -8.50
CA PHE A 22 8.29 6.70 -7.17
C PHE A 22 7.46 7.33 -6.04
N VAL A 23 7.05 8.59 -6.20
CA VAL A 23 6.20 9.27 -5.21
C VAL A 23 4.83 8.60 -5.11
N ARG A 24 4.25 8.16 -6.23
CA ARG A 24 2.99 7.39 -6.23
C ARG A 24 3.15 6.06 -5.51
N ASP A 25 4.20 5.30 -5.80
CA ASP A 25 4.47 4.03 -5.15
C ASP A 25 4.65 4.19 -3.64
N LEU A 26 5.34 5.26 -3.21
CA LEU A 26 5.50 5.59 -1.80
C LEU A 26 4.17 5.98 -1.14
N ALA A 27 3.36 6.79 -1.83
CA ALA A 27 2.04 7.19 -1.35
C ALA A 27 1.14 5.96 -1.18
N ASP A 28 1.11 5.06 -2.17
CA ASP A 28 0.33 3.82 -2.15
C ASP A 28 0.79 2.88 -1.03
N ALA A 29 2.11 2.73 -0.85
CA ALA A 29 2.67 1.95 0.24
C ALA A 29 2.29 2.52 1.62
N SER A 30 2.31 3.85 1.76
CA SER A 30 1.91 4.52 2.99
C SER A 30 0.42 4.33 3.30
N ALA A 31 -0.44 4.42 2.27
CA ALA A 31 -1.88 4.23 2.40
C ALA A 31 -2.21 2.78 2.80
N LYS A 32 -1.59 1.78 2.16
CA LYS A 32 -1.73 0.37 2.56
C LYS A 32 -1.24 0.13 3.98
N ARG A 33 -0.13 0.75 4.39
CA ARG A 33 0.39 0.65 5.76
C ARG A 33 -0.61 1.21 6.77
N ALA A 34 -1.23 2.36 6.47
CA ALA A 34 -2.25 2.97 7.31
C ALA A 34 -3.49 2.07 7.43
N ALA A 35 -4.03 1.59 6.31
CA ALA A 35 -5.18 0.69 6.27
C ALA A 35 -4.94 -0.61 7.07
N TYR A 36 -3.74 -1.20 6.96
CA TYR A 36 -3.37 -2.37 7.75
C TYR A 36 -3.41 -2.09 9.25
N ARG A 37 -2.80 -0.97 9.67
CA ARG A 37 -2.76 -0.59 11.10
C ARG A 37 -4.16 -0.34 11.63
N ASP A 38 -4.98 0.37 10.86
CA ASP A 38 -6.38 0.65 11.21
C ASP A 38 -7.19 -0.66 11.36
N THR A 39 -7.06 -1.57 10.40
CA THR A 39 -7.72 -2.89 10.46
C THR A 39 -7.30 -3.69 11.70
N VAL A 40 -6.00 -3.70 12.03
CA VAL A 40 -5.50 -4.38 13.24
C VAL A 40 -6.07 -3.74 14.51
N LEU A 41 -6.15 -2.41 14.57
CA LEU A 41 -6.72 -1.71 15.72
C LEU A 41 -8.21 -2.03 15.89
N GLN A 42 -8.98 -2.01 14.80
CA GLN A 42 -10.40 -2.35 14.82
C GLN A 42 -10.62 -3.79 15.27
N LEU A 43 -9.91 -4.76 14.69
CA LEU A 43 -10.02 -6.17 15.09
C LEU A 43 -9.58 -6.39 16.55
N ARG A 44 -8.56 -5.68 17.04
CA ARG A 44 -8.13 -5.78 18.44
C ARG A 44 -9.13 -5.16 19.42
N ALA A 45 -9.92 -4.18 18.97
CA ALA A 45 -10.96 -3.55 19.76
C ALA A 45 -12.20 -4.45 19.92
N LEU A 46 -12.39 -5.43 19.04
CA LEU A 46 -13.44 -6.43 19.16
C LEU A 46 -13.19 -7.37 20.35
N GLY A 47 -14.29 -7.77 20.99
CA GLY A 47 -14.32 -8.79 22.01
C GLY A 47 -14.24 -10.21 21.44
N ASP A 48 -14.00 -11.20 22.30
CA ASP A 48 -13.76 -12.57 21.86
C ASP A 48 -14.98 -13.20 21.15
N ARG A 49 -16.21 -12.85 21.54
CA ARG A 49 -17.44 -13.30 20.84
C ARG A 49 -17.55 -12.69 19.44
N GLU A 50 -17.28 -11.40 19.29
CA GLU A 50 -17.36 -10.73 17.98
C GLU A 50 -16.30 -11.28 17.02
N LEU A 51 -15.11 -11.58 17.55
CA LEU A 51 -14.06 -12.27 16.81
C LEU A 51 -14.48 -13.69 16.40
N ASP A 52 -15.12 -14.43 17.31
CA ASP A 52 -15.64 -15.78 17.04
C ASP A 52 -16.75 -15.77 15.99
N ASP A 53 -17.66 -14.79 16.04
CA ASP A 53 -18.73 -14.60 15.04
C ASP A 53 -18.17 -14.35 13.63
N LEU A 54 -16.99 -13.72 13.53
CA LEU A 54 -16.26 -13.51 12.28
C LEU A 54 -15.40 -14.73 11.89
N GLY A 55 -15.28 -15.74 12.75
CA GLY A 55 -14.40 -16.88 12.57
C GLY A 55 -12.91 -16.51 12.61
N VAL A 56 -12.55 -15.46 13.34
CA VAL A 56 -11.17 -14.94 13.45
C VAL A 56 -10.64 -15.19 14.86
N SER A 57 -9.52 -15.91 14.99
CA SER A 57 -8.82 -15.98 16.28
C SER A 57 -8.08 -14.68 16.59
N ARG A 58 -7.94 -14.33 17.87
CA ARG A 58 -7.13 -13.17 18.30
C ARG A 58 -5.67 -13.26 17.83
N TRP A 59 -5.15 -14.48 17.68
CA TRP A 59 -3.81 -14.75 17.16
C TRP A 59 -3.69 -14.51 15.64
N ASP A 60 -4.81 -14.59 14.92
CA ASP A 60 -4.85 -14.47 13.46
C ASP A 60 -5.09 -13.03 12.99
N ILE A 61 -5.38 -12.09 13.89
CA ILE A 61 -5.70 -10.69 13.55
C ILE A 61 -4.70 -10.08 12.58
N GLU A 62 -3.39 -10.25 12.82
CA GLU A 62 -2.37 -9.67 11.95
C GLU A 62 -2.34 -10.33 10.56
N THR A 63 -2.56 -11.64 10.51
CA THR A 63 -2.63 -12.41 9.27
C THR A 63 -3.85 -12.00 8.44
N VAL A 64 -5.02 -11.94 9.07
CA VAL A 64 -6.28 -11.52 8.43
C VAL A 64 -6.21 -10.08 7.95
N ALA A 65 -5.71 -9.15 8.78
CA ALA A 65 -5.53 -7.76 8.38
C ALA A 65 -4.56 -7.61 7.20
N ARG A 66 -3.46 -8.38 7.19
CA ARG A 66 -2.51 -8.38 6.08
C ARG A 66 -3.15 -8.90 4.79
N ARG A 67 -3.91 -9.99 4.86
CA ARG A 67 -4.63 -10.55 3.71
C ARG A 67 -5.68 -9.58 3.17
N SER A 68 -6.43 -8.90 4.05
CA SER A 68 -7.45 -7.92 3.65
C SER A 68 -6.85 -6.74 2.87
N VAL A 69 -5.69 -6.24 3.28
CA VAL A 69 -5.09 -5.03 2.69
C VAL A 69 -4.13 -5.31 1.53
N TYR A 70 -3.36 -6.39 1.60
CA TYR A 70 -2.33 -6.71 0.62
C TYR A 70 -2.70 -7.87 -0.32
N GLY A 71 -3.77 -8.62 -0.03
CA GLY A 71 -4.20 -9.76 -0.85
C GLY A 71 -3.30 -11.00 -0.78
N ALA A 72 -2.48 -11.13 0.28
CA ALA A 72 -1.60 -12.27 0.51
C ALA A 72 -2.35 -13.54 0.94
#